data_AF-A0A936C0A3-F1
#
_entry.id   AF-A0A936C0A3-F1
#
_cell.length_a   1.000
_cell.length_b   1.000
_cell.length_c   1.000
_cell.angle_alpha   90.00
_cell.angle_beta   90.00
_cell.angle_gamma   90.00
#
_symmetry.space_group_name_H-M   'P 1'
#
loop_
_entity.id
_entity.type
_entity.pdbx_description
1 polymer ?
#
loop_
_entity_poly.entity_id
_entity_poly.type
_entity_poly.pdbx_seq_one_letter_code
_entity_poly.pdbx_strand_id
1 'polypeptide(L)'
;MRAHRRFLLPRRYPESLGHIRRSVTARVRKIRGRIERLIAERGAGGEAPTASESCAQGCRCGSSAVPGGAQSGTAYVPDSELSGRSQPASSRASSPATAVAATPAPALAVPWPAYFKQEEDRSIPIDVASLRGFKDCHRGQRCFIIGNGPSLNKVNLALLENEVTFGVNGIFYKTEEMGFAPTYYMVEDSHVIRDNLERIKTYAKPRHRFFPSEYRAMLPDIAEASFFLMNRGFYEKKSPNFRLPRFSADISDRIYCGQTVTYMNFQLAYYMGFQRVYLIGVDFSYAIPTSAIVEGTNITSTDDDPNHFHPEYFGKGKKWHDPQLDQVKKGYEFADLVFKWDGRQIFNATKGGELEVFERVDFDSLFHAN
;
A
#
# COMPACT_ATOMS: atom_id res chain seq x y z
N MET A 1 -6.89 34.58 -42.82
CA MET A 1 -5.76 33.74 -43.27
C MET A 1 -4.45 34.25 -42.67
N ARG A 2 -3.92 33.58 -41.64
CA ARG A 2 -2.50 33.67 -41.25
C ARG A 2 -2.05 32.29 -40.79
N ALA A 3 -0.92 31.86 -41.36
CA ALA A 3 -0.46 30.49 -41.44
C ALA A 3 0.16 29.96 -40.14
N HIS A 4 0.00 28.65 -39.95
CA HIS A 4 0.62 27.80 -38.93
C HIS A 4 2.15 27.94 -38.84
N ARG A 5 2.67 27.97 -37.61
CA ARG A 5 4.00 27.41 -37.30
C ARG A 5 3.83 26.30 -36.27
N ARG A 6 3.95 25.05 -36.75
CA ARG A 6 4.15 23.85 -35.91
C ARG A 6 5.56 23.91 -35.33
N PHE A 7 5.69 23.88 -34.00
CA PHE A 7 6.96 23.54 -33.35
C PHE A 7 7.17 22.02 -33.48
N LEU A 8 8.10 21.63 -34.33
CA LEU A 8 8.62 20.26 -34.39
C LEU A 8 9.63 20.09 -33.25
N LEU A 9 9.30 19.23 -32.27
CA LEU A 9 10.28 18.74 -31.30
C LEU A 9 11.32 17.86 -32.01
N PRO A 10 12.62 17.93 -31.68
CA PRO A 10 13.62 17.08 -32.30
C PRO A 10 13.41 15.62 -31.89
N ARG A 11 13.01 14.77 -32.84
CA ARG A 11 13.17 13.31 -32.74
C ARG A 11 14.64 12.96 -32.91
N ARG A 12 15.38 12.80 -31.82
CA ARG A 12 16.51 11.86 -31.66
C ARG A 12 17.09 11.98 -30.25
N TYR A 13 16.88 10.94 -29.44
CA TYR A 13 17.61 10.73 -28.19
C TYR A 13 19.08 10.42 -28.51
N PRO A 14 20.06 10.92 -27.75
CA PRO A 14 21.47 10.62 -27.98
C PRO A 14 21.79 9.12 -27.75
N GLU A 15 22.54 8.50 -28.65
CA GLU A 15 23.03 7.11 -28.55
C GLU A 15 23.93 6.86 -27.31
N SER A 16 24.32 7.91 -26.58
CA SER A 16 25.18 7.86 -25.40
C SER A 16 24.54 7.22 -24.15
N LEU A 17 23.21 7.03 -24.11
CA LEU A 17 22.52 6.37 -22.99
C LEU A 17 22.60 4.83 -23.02
N GLY A 18 22.98 4.23 -24.14
CA GLY A 18 23.09 2.76 -24.27
C GLY A 18 24.15 2.15 -23.35
N HIS A 19 25.25 2.87 -23.10
CA HIS A 19 26.29 2.44 -22.17
C HIS A 19 25.89 2.56 -20.71
N ILE A 20 25.11 3.59 -20.36
CA ILE A 20 24.61 3.79 -18.99
C ILE A 20 23.57 2.74 -18.64
N ARG A 21 22.66 2.41 -19.56
CA ARG A 21 21.66 1.35 -19.36
C ARG A 21 22.32 -0.01 -19.16
N ARG A 22 23.31 -0.36 -19.98
CA ARG A 22 24.09 -1.61 -19.86
C ARG A 22 24.91 -1.66 -18.56
N SER A 23 25.52 -0.55 -18.14
CA SER A 23 26.35 -0.52 -16.92
C SER A 23 25.51 -0.61 -15.65
N VAL A 24 24.33 0.03 -15.62
CA VAL A 24 23.37 -0.03 -14.51
C VAL A 24 22.78 -1.44 -14.40
N THR A 25 22.35 -2.06 -15.51
CA THR A 25 21.85 -3.44 -15.50
C THR A 25 22.92 -4.44 -15.05
N ALA A 26 24.18 -4.26 -15.44
CA ALA A 26 25.28 -5.10 -14.99
C ALA A 26 25.58 -4.94 -13.49
N ARG A 27 25.56 -3.69 -12.98
CA ARG A 27 25.73 -3.42 -11.54
C ARG A 27 24.59 -4.01 -10.71
N VAL A 28 23.36 -3.88 -11.20
CA VAL A 28 22.16 -4.44 -10.59
C VAL A 28 22.24 -5.96 -10.51
N ARG A 29 22.61 -6.66 -11.60
CA ARG A 29 22.82 -8.12 -11.60
C ARG A 29 23.92 -8.55 -10.62
N LYS A 30 25.00 -7.77 -10.54
CA LYS A 30 26.11 -8.05 -9.61
C LYS A 30 25.70 -7.89 -8.15
N ILE A 31 24.87 -6.89 -7.83
CA ILE A 31 24.33 -6.67 -6.49
C ILE A 31 23.36 -7.80 -6.12
N ARG A 32 22.43 -8.13 -7.02
CA ARG A 32 21.47 -9.24 -6.83
C ARG A 32 22.18 -10.56 -6.56
N GLY A 33 23.16 -10.95 -7.38
CA GLY A 33 23.93 -12.17 -7.17
C GLY A 33 24.82 -12.15 -5.91
N ARG A 34 25.13 -10.96 -5.35
CA ARG A 34 25.81 -10.85 -4.06
C ARG A 34 24.84 -11.04 -2.90
N ILE A 35 23.63 -10.51 -3.00
CA ILE A 35 22.56 -10.70 -2.00
C ILE A 35 22.12 -12.17 -1.95
N GLU A 36 21.90 -12.80 -3.11
CA GLU A 36 21.53 -14.22 -3.19
C GLU A 36 22.60 -15.13 -2.58
N ARG A 37 23.89 -14.84 -2.79
CA ARG A 37 24.99 -15.56 -2.12
C ARG A 37 25.00 -15.35 -0.61
N LEU A 38 24.80 -14.11 -0.14
CA LEU A 38 24.75 -13.83 1.30
C LEU A 38 23.55 -14.50 1.98
N ILE A 39 22.43 -14.66 1.28
CA ILE A 39 21.27 -15.42 1.75
C ILE A 39 21.59 -16.92 1.81
N ALA A 40 22.24 -17.47 0.78
CA ALA A 40 22.64 -18.87 0.75
C ALA A 40 23.70 -19.21 1.83
N GLU A 41 24.67 -18.32 2.05
CA GLU A 41 25.70 -18.45 3.08
C GLU A 41 25.12 -18.36 4.50
N ARG A 42 24.04 -17.61 4.69
CA ARG A 42 23.30 -17.56 5.96
C ARG A 42 22.33 -18.74 6.16
N GLY A 43 21.92 -19.41 5.08
CA GLY A 43 21.04 -20.59 5.14
C GLY A 43 21.77 -21.92 5.37
N ALA A 44 23.10 -21.93 5.34
CA ALA A 44 23.92 -23.15 5.50
C ALA A 44 24.33 -23.46 6.95
N GLY A 45 23.81 -22.73 7.95
CA GLY A 45 24.13 -22.94 9.36
C GLY A 45 22.91 -22.80 10.26
N GLY A 46 22.14 -23.87 10.41
CA GLY A 46 21.06 -23.98 11.39
C GLY A 46 19.90 -24.82 10.89
N GLU A 47 19.79 -26.06 11.40
CA GLU A 47 18.58 -26.87 11.29
C GLU A 47 17.37 -26.09 11.84
N ALA A 48 16.29 -26.04 11.06
CA ALA A 48 15.02 -25.53 11.52
C ALA A 48 14.38 -26.56 12.47
N PRO A 49 13.87 -26.17 13.66
CA PRO A 49 13.09 -27.08 14.48
C PRO A 49 11.78 -27.40 13.77
N THR A 50 11.46 -28.69 13.72
CA THR A 50 10.20 -29.24 13.22
C THR A 50 9.01 -28.60 13.94
N ALA A 51 8.04 -28.12 13.17
CA ALA A 51 6.79 -27.58 13.69
C ALA A 51 6.04 -28.67 14.47
N SER A 52 5.95 -28.51 15.79
CA SER A 52 5.02 -29.24 16.64
C SER A 52 3.64 -28.62 16.52
N GLU A 53 2.64 -29.47 16.30
CA GLU A 53 1.21 -29.19 16.35
C GLU A 53 0.82 -28.42 17.63
N SER A 54 0.27 -27.21 17.48
CA SER A 54 -0.72 -26.62 18.39
C SER A 54 -1.08 -25.20 17.98
N CYS A 55 -2.03 -25.04 17.06
CA CYS A 55 -2.94 -23.89 17.09
C CYS A 55 -4.18 -24.15 16.22
N ALA A 56 -4.91 -25.22 16.54
CA ALA A 56 -6.25 -25.45 16.03
C ALA A 56 -7.24 -25.25 17.18
N GLN A 57 -7.42 -24.00 17.62
CA GLN A 57 -8.55 -23.57 18.45
C GLN A 57 -8.54 -22.05 18.52
N GLY A 58 -9.34 -21.40 17.66
CA GLY A 58 -9.43 -19.94 17.69
C GLY A 58 -10.15 -19.23 16.54
N CYS A 59 -10.88 -19.90 15.65
CA CYS A 59 -11.78 -19.23 14.72
C CYS A 59 -13.10 -20.00 14.65
N ARG A 60 -14.13 -19.54 15.37
CA ARG A 60 -15.50 -19.99 15.18
C ARG A 60 -16.16 -19.10 14.13
N CYS A 61 -16.27 -19.63 12.92
CA CYS A 61 -17.24 -19.20 11.92
C CYS A 61 -18.62 -19.65 12.41
N GLY A 62 -19.51 -18.71 12.74
CA GLY A 62 -20.89 -19.00 13.10
C GLY A 62 -21.74 -19.21 11.85
N SER A 63 -22.15 -20.45 11.58
CA SER A 63 -23.32 -20.76 10.76
C SER A 63 -24.33 -21.48 11.63
N SER A 64 -25.49 -20.85 11.80
CA SER A 64 -26.64 -21.35 12.56
C SER A 64 -27.33 -22.51 11.85
N ALA A 65 -27.48 -23.64 12.54
CA ALA A 65 -28.54 -24.63 12.29
C ALA A 65 -28.91 -25.38 13.59
N VAL A 66 -30.21 -25.64 13.73
CA VAL A 66 -31.02 -26.07 14.89
C VAL A 66 -30.86 -27.59 15.19
N PRO A 67 -31.18 -28.11 16.41
CA PRO A 67 -30.51 -29.27 17.00
C PRO A 67 -31.29 -30.59 16.89
N GLY A 68 -30.57 -31.70 17.06
CA GLY A 68 -31.15 -33.02 17.31
C GLY A 68 -30.18 -33.98 18.01
N GLY A 69 -30.61 -34.55 19.14
CA GLY A 69 -30.38 -35.96 19.47
C GLY A 69 -29.11 -36.39 20.22
N ALA A 70 -29.21 -36.41 21.55
CA ALA A 70 -28.97 -37.56 22.45
C ALA A 70 -27.66 -38.42 22.40
N GLN A 71 -27.04 -38.51 23.61
CA GLN A 71 -26.48 -39.72 24.28
C GLN A 71 -25.27 -40.45 23.63
N SER A 72 -24.36 -41.15 24.31
CA SER A 72 -23.95 -41.42 25.70
C SER A 72 -22.71 -42.36 25.63
N GLY A 73 -21.95 -42.49 26.72
CA GLY A 73 -20.99 -43.58 26.98
C GLY A 73 -19.63 -43.50 26.29
N THR A 74 -18.50 -44.01 26.79
CA THR A 74 -18.03 -44.50 28.11
C THR A 74 -16.55 -44.81 27.91
N ALA A 75 -15.73 -44.67 28.95
CA ALA A 75 -14.29 -44.91 28.93
C ALA A 75 -13.90 -46.40 28.84
N TYR A 76 -12.71 -46.69 28.32
CA TYR A 76 -11.95 -47.89 28.66
C TYR A 76 -10.44 -47.68 28.52
N VAL A 77 -9.71 -48.07 29.57
CA VAL A 77 -8.25 -48.19 29.68
C VAL A 77 -7.97 -49.68 29.91
N PRO A 78 -6.81 -50.21 29.48
CA PRO A 78 -5.97 -50.89 30.47
C PRO A 78 -4.46 -50.66 30.32
N ASP A 79 -3.80 -50.74 31.48
CA ASP A 79 -2.37 -50.80 31.76
C ASP A 79 -1.67 -52.07 31.22
N SER A 80 -0.33 -52.02 31.06
CA SER A 80 0.61 -52.96 31.70
C SER A 80 2.09 -52.70 31.34
N GLU A 81 2.83 -52.26 32.35
CA GLU A 81 4.09 -52.82 32.91
C GLU A 81 5.32 -53.30 32.08
N LEU A 82 6.48 -52.79 32.55
CA LEU A 82 7.76 -53.46 32.87
C LEU A 82 8.75 -53.86 31.74
N SER A 83 9.93 -53.22 31.74
CA SER A 83 11.18 -53.84 32.25
C SER A 83 12.40 -52.91 32.04
N GLY A 84 13.27 -52.84 33.04
CA GLY A 84 14.46 -52.01 33.04
C GLY A 84 15.70 -52.67 32.44
N ARG A 85 16.76 -51.88 32.25
CA ARG A 85 18.16 -52.33 32.37
C ARG A 85 19.13 -51.16 32.57
N SER A 86 20.17 -51.51 33.30
CA SER A 86 21.24 -50.75 33.97
C SER A 86 22.21 -49.97 33.08
N GLN A 87 22.69 -48.84 33.59
CA GLN A 87 23.88 -48.11 33.14
C GLN A 87 25.18 -48.75 33.67
N PRO A 88 26.34 -48.43 33.06
CA PRO A 88 27.58 -48.25 33.80
C PRO A 88 28.07 -46.80 33.71
N ALA A 89 28.62 -46.34 34.84
CA ALA A 89 29.21 -45.03 35.03
C ALA A 89 30.62 -44.94 34.41
N SER A 90 30.94 -43.80 33.78
CA SER A 90 32.32 -43.34 33.63
C SER A 90 32.40 -41.85 33.99
N SER A 91 33.06 -41.56 35.11
CA SER A 91 33.32 -40.21 35.59
C SER A 91 34.53 -39.61 34.84
N ARG A 92 34.29 -38.53 34.10
CA ARG A 92 35.33 -37.54 33.77
C ARG A 92 34.88 -36.21 34.34
N ALA A 93 35.63 -35.71 35.31
CA ALA A 93 35.48 -34.38 35.85
C ALA A 93 35.86 -33.35 34.77
N SER A 94 34.91 -32.49 34.40
CA SER A 94 35.15 -31.26 33.67
C SER A 94 34.67 -30.09 34.53
N SER A 95 35.59 -29.20 34.88
CA SER A 95 35.34 -27.97 35.63
C SER A 95 34.20 -27.15 35.04
N PRO A 96 33.38 -26.45 35.84
CA PRO A 96 32.32 -25.60 35.31
C PRO A 96 32.96 -24.41 34.60
N ALA A 97 32.83 -24.35 33.28
CA ALA A 97 33.09 -23.14 32.53
C ALA A 97 32.02 -22.12 32.92
N THR A 98 32.43 -21.07 33.62
CA THR A 98 31.60 -19.89 33.88
C THR A 98 31.21 -19.28 32.55
N ALA A 99 29.95 -19.47 32.14
CA ALA A 99 29.36 -18.74 31.03
C ALA A 99 29.32 -17.25 31.40
N VAL A 100 30.29 -16.49 30.90
CA VAL A 100 30.21 -15.02 30.92
C VAL A 100 29.07 -14.65 29.99
N ALA A 101 27.93 -14.28 30.57
CA ALA A 101 26.80 -13.75 29.82
C ALA A 101 27.30 -12.54 29.01
N ALA A 102 27.36 -12.70 27.69
CA ALA A 102 27.67 -11.61 26.79
C ALA A 102 26.61 -10.52 26.99
N THR A 103 27.00 -9.42 27.63
CA THR A 103 26.16 -8.24 27.74
C THR A 103 25.88 -7.76 26.31
N PRO A 104 24.61 -7.61 25.89
CA PRO A 104 24.33 -7.10 24.56
C PRO A 104 25.02 -5.74 24.44
N ALA A 105 25.83 -5.57 23.39
CA ALA A 105 26.45 -4.29 23.10
C ALA A 105 25.33 -3.24 23.09
N PRO A 106 25.51 -2.10 23.81
CA PRO A 106 24.49 -1.06 23.80
C PRO A 106 24.23 -0.70 22.35
N ALA A 107 22.97 -0.84 21.92
CA ALA A 107 22.56 -0.38 20.61
C ALA A 107 23.01 1.07 20.51
N LEU A 108 23.95 1.35 19.59
CA LEU A 108 24.35 2.72 19.30
C LEU A 108 23.08 3.44 18.85
N ALA A 109 22.44 4.15 19.78
CA ALA A 109 21.32 5.00 19.50
C ALA A 109 21.88 6.19 18.73
N VAL A 110 22.16 5.99 17.44
CA VAL A 110 22.46 7.08 16.53
C VAL A 110 21.20 7.94 16.55
N PRO A 111 21.25 9.17 17.11
CA PRO A 111 20.07 10.01 17.16
C PRO A 111 19.62 10.25 15.72
N TRP A 112 18.32 10.06 15.46
CA TRP A 112 17.76 10.30 14.14
C TRP A 112 18.14 11.71 13.67
N PRO A 113 18.57 11.88 12.40
CA PRO A 113 18.89 13.20 11.87
C PRO A 113 17.75 14.19 12.14
N ALA A 114 18.08 15.45 12.43
CA ALA A 114 17.08 16.44 12.84
C ALA A 114 15.95 16.65 11.81
N TYR A 115 16.21 16.42 10.52
CA TYR A 115 15.19 16.50 9.47
C TYR A 115 14.12 15.41 9.60
N PHE A 116 14.41 14.28 10.24
CA PHE A 116 13.50 13.15 10.35
C PHE A 116 12.22 13.52 11.13
N LYS A 117 12.34 14.40 12.13
CA LYS A 117 11.20 14.95 12.88
C LYS A 117 10.29 15.86 12.03
N GLN A 118 10.78 16.33 10.88
CA GLN A 118 9.97 17.13 9.94
C GLN A 118 9.20 16.21 8.99
N GLU A 119 9.70 15.00 8.73
CA GLU A 119 9.07 14.05 7.81
C GLU A 119 7.97 13.21 8.47
N GLU A 120 8.08 12.95 9.76
CA GLU A 120 7.20 12.02 10.48
C GLU A 120 6.95 12.53 11.90
N ASP A 121 5.68 12.59 12.31
CA ASP A 121 5.32 12.78 13.72
C ASP A 121 5.06 11.42 14.39
N ARG A 122 6.10 10.93 15.07
CA ARG A 122 6.06 9.66 15.82
C ARG A 122 5.44 9.80 17.23
N SER A 123 5.04 11.00 17.63
CA SER A 123 4.35 11.19 18.91
C SER A 123 2.88 10.75 18.84
N ILE A 124 2.31 10.68 17.64
CA ILE A 124 0.93 10.26 17.41
C ILE A 124 0.85 8.73 17.27
N PRO A 125 0.01 8.03 18.05
CA PRO A 125 -0.12 6.57 17.98
C PRO A 125 -0.56 6.05 16.62
N ILE A 126 0.07 4.95 16.19
CA ILE A 126 -0.26 4.18 14.99
C ILE A 126 -0.76 2.78 15.35
N ASP A 127 -1.58 2.18 14.49
CA ASP A 127 -2.22 0.88 14.76
C ASP A 127 -1.38 -0.30 14.26
N VAL A 128 -0.14 -0.44 14.76
CA VAL A 128 0.83 -1.45 14.29
C VAL A 128 0.24 -2.87 14.25
N ALA A 129 -0.47 -3.27 15.30
CA ALA A 129 -1.07 -4.61 15.39
C ALA A 129 -2.12 -4.86 14.29
N SER A 130 -2.99 -3.87 14.05
CA SER A 130 -4.00 -3.92 12.98
C SER A 130 -3.32 -3.93 11.60
N LEU A 131 -2.35 -3.04 11.37
CA LEU A 131 -1.60 -2.95 10.11
C LEU A 131 -0.85 -4.24 9.79
N ARG A 132 -0.27 -4.92 10.79
CA ARG A 132 0.38 -6.22 10.59
C ARG A 132 -0.56 -7.30 10.09
N GLY A 133 -1.84 -7.24 10.44
CA GLY A 133 -2.86 -8.19 9.98
C GLY A 133 -3.11 -8.16 8.47
N PHE A 134 -2.72 -7.09 7.77
CA PHE A 134 -2.87 -6.97 6.32
C PHE A 134 -1.70 -7.56 5.53
N LYS A 135 -0.62 -8.02 6.19
CA LYS A 135 0.54 -8.52 5.47
C LYS A 135 0.18 -9.76 4.67
N ASP A 136 0.40 -9.71 3.36
CA ASP A 136 0.19 -10.82 2.43
C ASP A 136 -1.22 -11.46 2.45
N CYS A 137 -2.24 -10.75 2.98
CA CYS A 137 -3.61 -11.28 3.09
C CYS A 137 -4.29 -11.50 1.73
N HIS A 138 -3.71 -10.97 0.65
CA HIS A 138 -4.15 -11.14 -0.74
C HIS A 138 -3.04 -11.68 -1.64
N ARG A 139 -2.15 -12.52 -1.09
CA ARG A 139 -0.99 -13.07 -1.82
C ARG A 139 -1.42 -13.66 -3.17
N GLY A 140 -0.78 -13.18 -4.24
CA GLY A 140 -0.99 -13.71 -5.60
C GLY A 140 -2.22 -13.19 -6.33
N GLN A 141 -3.13 -12.49 -5.64
CA GLN A 141 -4.37 -11.97 -6.23
C GLN A 141 -4.12 -10.70 -7.06
N ARG A 142 -5.14 -10.26 -7.79
CA ARG A 142 -5.18 -8.92 -8.39
C ARG A 142 -6.03 -7.96 -7.55
N CYS A 143 -5.81 -6.66 -7.71
CA CYS A 143 -6.69 -5.62 -7.20
C CYS A 143 -6.85 -4.46 -8.16
N PHE A 144 -7.85 -3.62 -7.89
CA PHE A 144 -8.11 -2.38 -8.61
C PHE A 144 -7.94 -1.18 -7.68
N ILE A 145 -7.10 -0.23 -8.07
CA ILE A 145 -7.02 1.08 -7.40
C ILE A 145 -7.83 2.06 -8.24
N ILE A 146 -8.83 2.66 -7.60
CA ILE A 146 -9.85 3.49 -8.23
C ILE A 146 -9.52 4.95 -7.90
N GLY A 147 -9.05 5.67 -8.92
CA GLY A 147 -8.93 7.12 -8.90
C GLY A 147 -10.29 7.79 -9.06
N ASN A 148 -10.29 9.12 -9.05
CA ASN A 148 -11.52 9.91 -9.05
C ASN A 148 -11.69 10.78 -10.30
N GLY A 149 -10.93 10.52 -11.37
CA GLY A 149 -11.01 11.29 -12.61
C GLY A 149 -12.28 11.02 -13.43
N PRO A 150 -12.61 11.88 -14.41
CA PRO A 150 -13.87 11.83 -15.14
C PRO A 150 -14.08 10.52 -15.92
N SER A 151 -13.01 9.83 -16.33
CA SER A 151 -13.10 8.54 -17.01
C SER A 151 -13.80 7.46 -16.19
N LEU A 152 -13.89 7.61 -14.86
CA LEU A 152 -14.59 6.66 -14.00
C LEU A 152 -16.07 6.52 -14.38
N ASN A 153 -16.69 7.59 -14.90
CA ASN A 153 -18.08 7.57 -15.38
C ASN A 153 -18.29 6.70 -16.63
N LYS A 154 -17.22 6.23 -17.27
CA LYS A 154 -17.26 5.35 -18.45
C LYS A 154 -17.09 3.87 -18.09
N VAL A 155 -16.84 3.57 -16.81
CA VAL A 155 -16.51 2.23 -16.32
C VAL A 155 -17.77 1.59 -15.71
N ASN A 156 -18.07 0.36 -16.12
CA ASN A 156 -19.10 -0.44 -15.44
C ASN A 156 -18.53 -1.02 -14.14
N LEU A 157 -18.73 -0.32 -13.02
CA LEU A 157 -18.21 -0.73 -11.71
C LEU A 157 -18.83 -2.03 -11.16
N ALA A 158 -19.96 -2.50 -11.70
CA ALA A 158 -20.54 -3.78 -11.31
C ALA A 158 -19.61 -4.96 -11.64
N LEU A 159 -18.71 -4.82 -12.63
CA LEU A 159 -17.72 -5.85 -12.95
C LEU A 159 -16.69 -6.07 -11.82
N LEU A 160 -16.60 -5.15 -10.87
CA LEU A 160 -15.69 -5.22 -9.72
C LEU A 160 -16.31 -5.88 -8.48
N GLU A 161 -17.55 -6.39 -8.54
CA GLU A 161 -18.25 -6.96 -7.37
C GLU A 161 -17.45 -8.06 -6.66
N ASN A 162 -16.71 -8.88 -7.43
CA ASN A 162 -15.88 -9.98 -6.93
C ASN A 162 -14.38 -9.64 -6.85
N GLU A 163 -14.02 -8.36 -7.01
CA GLU A 163 -12.63 -7.89 -7.01
C GLU A 163 -12.30 -7.13 -5.74
N VAL A 164 -11.02 -7.18 -5.34
CA VAL A 164 -10.53 -6.33 -4.26
C VAL A 164 -10.25 -4.94 -4.80
N THR A 165 -10.86 -3.93 -4.20
CA THR A 165 -10.81 -2.54 -4.69
C THR A 165 -10.30 -1.59 -3.62
N PHE A 166 -9.51 -0.60 -4.04
CA PHE A 166 -9.06 0.52 -3.22
C PHE A 166 -9.67 1.80 -3.77
N GLY A 167 -10.56 2.44 -3.01
CA GLY A 167 -11.07 3.77 -3.32
C GLY A 167 -10.35 4.85 -2.51
N VAL A 168 -10.29 6.06 -3.04
CA VAL A 168 -9.60 7.18 -2.39
C VAL A 168 -10.47 8.41 -2.27
N ASN A 169 -10.28 9.19 -1.21
CA ASN A 169 -10.86 10.54 -1.06
C ASN A 169 -12.38 10.56 -1.33
N GLY A 170 -12.87 11.38 -2.27
CA GLY A 170 -14.30 11.50 -2.57
C GLY A 170 -14.99 10.31 -3.26
N ILE A 171 -14.42 9.10 -3.25
CA ILE A 171 -15.04 7.92 -3.87
C ILE A 171 -16.44 7.60 -3.31
N PHE A 172 -16.76 8.08 -2.09
CA PHE A 172 -18.09 7.95 -1.50
C PHE A 172 -19.20 8.55 -2.38
N TYR A 173 -18.91 9.51 -3.27
CA TYR A 173 -19.89 10.01 -4.23
C TYR A 173 -20.39 8.90 -5.17
N LYS A 174 -19.55 7.92 -5.53
CA LYS A 174 -19.99 6.72 -6.27
C LYS A 174 -20.87 5.80 -5.43
N THR A 175 -20.67 5.76 -4.13
CA THR A 175 -21.59 5.03 -3.24
C THR A 175 -22.95 5.71 -3.17
N GLU A 176 -22.97 7.04 -3.06
CA GLU A 176 -24.21 7.83 -3.04
C GLU A 176 -24.95 7.73 -4.38
N GLU A 177 -24.23 7.75 -5.50
CA GLU A 177 -24.80 7.68 -6.86
C GLU A 177 -25.35 6.29 -7.22
N MET A 178 -24.58 5.23 -6.96
CA MET A 178 -24.86 3.89 -7.51
C MET A 178 -24.61 2.74 -6.54
N GLY A 179 -24.41 3.02 -5.25
CA GLY A 179 -24.21 2.00 -4.21
C GLY A 179 -22.84 1.31 -4.25
N PHE A 180 -21.96 1.63 -5.20
CA PHE A 180 -20.62 1.06 -5.28
C PHE A 180 -19.80 1.46 -4.04
N ALA A 181 -19.21 0.48 -3.35
CA ALA A 181 -18.30 0.72 -2.24
C ALA A 181 -17.00 -0.08 -2.44
N PRO A 182 -15.83 0.54 -2.26
CA PRO A 182 -14.57 -0.17 -2.39
C PRO A 182 -14.33 -1.10 -1.20
N THR A 183 -13.52 -2.14 -1.37
CA THR A 183 -13.09 -3.01 -0.28
C THR A 183 -12.29 -2.23 0.76
N TYR A 184 -11.34 -1.43 0.29
CA TYR A 184 -10.47 -0.59 1.10
C TYR A 184 -10.63 0.87 0.73
N TYR A 185 -10.60 1.74 1.73
CA TYR A 185 -10.75 3.18 1.53
C TYR A 185 -9.61 3.95 2.20
N MET A 186 -9.06 4.95 1.51
CA MET A 186 -8.02 5.84 2.05
C MET A 186 -8.35 7.30 1.80
N VAL A 187 -8.12 8.14 2.81
CA VAL A 187 -8.10 9.60 2.66
C VAL A 187 -6.76 10.12 3.13
N GLU A 188 -6.10 10.90 2.29
CA GLU A 188 -4.89 11.63 2.67
C GLU A 188 -4.96 13.11 2.35
N ASP A 189 -5.71 13.54 1.33
CA ASP A 189 -5.75 14.96 0.99
C ASP A 189 -6.38 15.78 2.13
N SER A 190 -5.65 16.80 2.59
CA SER A 190 -6.03 17.63 3.73
C SER A 190 -7.25 18.52 3.48
N HIS A 191 -7.54 18.91 2.23
CA HIS A 191 -8.78 19.61 1.90
C HIS A 191 -9.94 18.62 1.89
N VAL A 192 -9.75 17.42 1.33
CA VAL A 192 -10.81 16.40 1.31
C VAL A 192 -11.27 16.02 2.71
N ILE A 193 -10.35 15.75 3.65
CA ILE A 193 -10.72 15.38 5.03
C ILE A 193 -11.44 16.53 5.75
N ARG A 194 -11.02 17.78 5.52
CA ARG A 194 -11.63 18.96 6.16
C ARG A 194 -13.02 19.25 5.60
N ASP A 195 -13.18 19.22 4.28
CA ASP A 195 -14.43 19.56 3.61
C ASP A 195 -15.49 18.46 3.75
N ASN A 196 -15.08 17.21 4.03
CA ASN A 196 -15.97 16.06 4.05
C ASN A 196 -15.92 15.26 5.36
N LEU A 197 -15.48 15.88 6.46
CA LEU A 197 -15.22 15.16 7.72
C LEU A 197 -16.39 14.29 8.18
N GLU A 198 -17.60 14.85 8.24
CA GLU A 198 -18.79 14.11 8.70
C GLU A 198 -19.19 12.99 7.76
N ARG A 199 -19.04 13.21 6.45
CA ARG A 199 -19.29 12.18 5.45
C ARG A 199 -18.27 11.04 5.59
N ILE A 200 -17.00 11.36 5.81
CA ILE A 200 -15.92 10.37 6.01
C ILE A 200 -16.13 9.56 7.29
N LYS A 201 -16.52 10.20 8.39
CA LYS A 201 -16.84 9.52 9.66
C LYS A 201 -17.95 8.49 9.47
N THR A 202 -19.03 8.89 8.80
CA THR A 202 -20.23 8.07 8.61
C THR A 202 -20.12 7.06 7.47
N TYR A 203 -19.09 7.15 6.63
CA TYR A 203 -18.86 6.23 5.52
C TYR A 203 -18.34 4.86 5.98
N ALA A 204 -19.24 4.04 6.51
CA ALA A 204 -18.99 2.70 7.06
C ALA A 204 -19.32 1.55 6.09
N LYS A 205 -19.19 1.79 4.78
CA LYS A 205 -19.41 0.78 3.73
C LYS A 205 -18.15 -0.02 3.37
N PRO A 206 -16.94 0.57 3.29
CA PRO A 206 -15.73 -0.19 3.03
C PRO A 206 -15.46 -1.21 4.13
N ARG A 207 -14.82 -2.33 3.78
CA ARG A 207 -14.42 -3.36 4.75
C ARG A 207 -13.39 -2.81 5.74
N HIS A 208 -12.46 -1.99 5.27
CA HIS A 208 -11.46 -1.35 6.13
C HIS A 208 -11.03 0.02 5.58
N ARG A 209 -10.68 0.93 6.49
CA ARG A 209 -10.30 2.31 6.17
C ARG A 209 -8.89 2.62 6.66
N PHE A 210 -8.11 3.34 5.87
CA PHE A 210 -6.73 3.70 6.19
C PHE A 210 -6.57 5.22 6.22
N PHE A 211 -5.98 5.74 7.30
CA PHE A 211 -5.76 7.17 7.46
C PHE A 211 -4.33 7.45 7.95
N PRO A 212 -3.68 8.54 7.53
CA PRO A 212 -2.50 9.05 8.22
C PRO A 212 -2.81 9.29 9.70
N SER A 213 -1.87 8.97 10.59
CA SER A 213 -2.03 9.15 12.04
C SER A 213 -2.34 10.58 12.45
N GLU A 214 -1.88 11.57 11.67
CA GLU A 214 -2.19 12.98 11.82
C GLU A 214 -3.71 13.28 11.86
N TYR A 215 -4.54 12.41 11.28
CA TYR A 215 -6.00 12.56 11.26
C TYR A 215 -6.72 11.93 12.45
N ARG A 216 -6.00 11.25 13.35
CA ARG A 216 -6.58 10.53 14.48
C ARG A 216 -7.43 11.43 15.38
N ALA A 217 -6.99 12.66 15.64
CA ALA A 217 -7.75 13.60 16.47
C ALA A 217 -9.06 14.06 15.83
N MET A 218 -9.16 14.07 14.49
CA MET A 218 -10.37 14.45 13.75
C MET A 218 -11.36 13.26 13.62
N LEU A 219 -10.84 12.04 13.73
CA LEU A 219 -11.57 10.79 13.56
C LEU A 219 -11.49 9.92 14.83
N PRO A 220 -11.92 10.42 16.00
CA PRO A 220 -11.97 9.59 17.20
C PRO A 220 -12.95 8.43 17.00
N ASP A 221 -12.59 7.26 17.53
CA ASP A 221 -13.44 6.06 17.60
C ASP A 221 -14.02 5.57 16.26
N ILE A 222 -13.37 5.90 15.14
CA ILE A 222 -13.76 5.40 13.83
C ILE A 222 -13.55 3.87 13.73
N ALA A 223 -14.65 3.14 13.56
CA ALA A 223 -14.63 1.67 13.45
C ALA A 223 -13.93 1.18 12.16
N GLU A 224 -13.48 -0.07 12.12
CA GLU A 224 -12.89 -0.70 10.91
C GLU A 224 -11.86 0.20 10.21
N ALA A 225 -10.96 0.79 11.00
CA ALA A 225 -9.96 1.72 10.53
C ALA A 225 -8.59 1.45 11.15
N SER A 226 -7.54 1.77 10.40
CA SER A 226 -6.17 1.82 10.90
C SER A 226 -5.52 3.17 10.58
N PHE A 227 -4.82 3.70 11.57
CA PHE A 227 -3.97 4.87 11.43
C PHE A 227 -2.51 4.44 11.23
N PHE A 228 -1.91 4.87 10.12
CA PHE A 228 -0.52 4.56 9.77
C PHE A 228 0.39 5.78 9.89
N LEU A 229 1.69 5.55 10.08
CA LEU A 229 2.67 6.62 10.05
C LEU A 229 2.90 7.05 8.60
N MET A 230 2.48 8.26 8.26
CA MET A 230 2.81 8.84 6.97
C MET A 230 4.17 9.54 7.06
N ASN A 231 5.08 9.20 6.15
CA ASN A 231 6.28 9.98 5.94
C ASN A 231 6.02 11.04 4.85
N ARG A 232 6.14 12.30 5.26
CA ARG A 232 5.92 13.52 4.45
C ARG A 232 7.18 14.12 3.84
N GLY A 233 8.33 13.47 3.94
CA GLY A 233 9.60 14.04 3.44
C GLY A 233 9.56 14.46 1.98
N PHE A 234 8.69 13.84 1.17
CA PHE A 234 8.44 14.26 -0.23
C PHE A 234 7.87 15.69 -0.33
N TYR A 235 7.08 16.15 0.63
CA TYR A 235 6.48 17.49 0.66
C TYR A 235 7.32 18.53 1.42
N GLU A 236 8.24 18.09 2.28
CA GLU A 236 9.00 18.98 3.16
C GLU A 236 10.19 19.62 2.45
N LYS A 237 10.09 20.90 2.06
CA LYS A 237 11.14 21.64 1.31
C LYS A 237 12.53 21.62 1.96
N LYS A 238 12.60 21.48 3.28
CA LYS A 238 13.86 21.44 4.06
C LYS A 238 14.40 20.02 4.24
N SER A 239 13.63 19.00 3.89
CA SER A 239 14.07 17.61 3.93
C SER A 239 15.04 17.32 2.77
N PRO A 240 16.09 16.52 2.98
CA PRO A 240 16.90 15.98 1.89
C PRO A 240 16.09 15.06 0.93
N ASN A 241 14.89 14.64 1.34
CA ASN A 241 13.97 13.81 0.58
C ASN A 241 12.86 14.62 -0.12
N PHE A 242 12.94 15.96 -0.13
CA PHE A 242 11.98 16.80 -0.83
C PHE A 242 11.84 16.36 -2.29
N ARG A 243 10.62 16.04 -2.72
CA ARG A 243 10.27 15.60 -4.07
C ARG A 243 11.01 14.33 -4.54
N LEU A 244 11.60 13.57 -3.61
CA LEU A 244 12.27 12.30 -3.88
C LEU A 244 11.34 11.13 -3.53
N PRO A 245 10.83 10.37 -4.53
CA PRO A 245 9.98 9.21 -4.26
C PRO A 245 10.70 8.18 -3.38
N ARG A 246 9.97 7.69 -2.38
CA ARG A 246 10.37 6.55 -1.53
C ARG A 246 9.20 5.58 -1.43
N PHE A 247 9.48 4.33 -1.12
CA PHE A 247 8.48 3.26 -1.14
C PHE A 247 8.67 2.37 0.08
N SER A 248 7.56 2.04 0.74
CA SER A 248 7.55 1.14 1.89
C SER A 248 7.07 -0.24 1.45
N ALA A 249 7.86 -1.26 1.80
CA ALA A 249 7.44 -2.66 1.73
C ALA A 249 6.81 -3.15 3.05
N ASP A 250 6.71 -2.28 4.06
CA ASP A 250 6.11 -2.57 5.37
C ASP A 250 5.30 -1.37 5.88
N ILE A 251 3.98 -1.41 5.66
CA ILE A 251 3.08 -0.33 6.08
C ILE A 251 2.94 -0.24 7.60
N SER A 252 3.32 -1.28 8.34
CA SER A 252 3.25 -1.30 9.81
C SER A 252 4.37 -0.46 10.45
N ASP A 253 5.43 -0.14 9.70
CA ASP A 253 6.40 0.90 10.05
C ASP A 253 5.94 2.27 9.53
N ARG A 254 5.74 2.39 8.21
CA ARG A 254 5.32 3.65 7.57
C ARG A 254 4.82 3.49 6.15
N ILE A 255 4.19 4.54 5.65
CA ILE A 255 3.84 4.73 4.23
C ILE A 255 4.40 6.08 3.76
N TYR A 256 5.04 6.12 2.59
CA TYR A 256 5.56 7.37 2.02
C TYR A 256 4.51 8.08 1.16
N CYS A 257 4.31 9.38 1.37
CA CYS A 257 3.51 10.18 0.45
C CYS A 257 4.24 10.36 -0.90
N GLY A 258 3.49 10.74 -1.94
CA GLY A 258 4.03 10.84 -3.30
C GLY A 258 3.14 11.63 -4.25
N GLN A 259 2.63 12.78 -3.81
CA GLN A 259 1.78 13.72 -4.56
C GLN A 259 0.36 13.23 -4.90
N THR A 260 0.08 11.93 -4.76
CA THR A 260 -1.25 11.35 -4.98
C THR A 260 -1.54 10.22 -4.01
N VAL A 261 -2.81 10.07 -3.62
CA VAL A 261 -3.26 9.03 -2.68
C VAL A 261 -3.07 7.62 -3.26
N THR A 262 -3.21 7.46 -4.57
CA THR A 262 -2.98 6.19 -5.27
C THR A 262 -1.55 5.67 -5.10
N TYR A 263 -0.57 6.55 -4.88
CA TYR A 263 0.82 6.15 -4.62
C TYR A 263 0.98 5.42 -3.27
N MET A 264 0.20 5.81 -2.27
CA MET A 264 0.15 5.11 -0.99
C MET A 264 -0.62 3.80 -1.11
N ASN A 265 -1.68 3.75 -1.93
CA ASN A 265 -2.36 2.49 -2.23
C ASN A 265 -1.46 1.47 -2.93
N PHE A 266 -0.47 1.89 -3.74
CA PHE A 266 0.52 0.94 -4.26
C PHE A 266 1.34 0.27 -3.15
N GLN A 267 1.72 1.03 -2.12
CA GLN A 267 2.46 0.49 -0.96
C GLN A 267 1.58 -0.46 -0.13
N LEU A 268 0.30 -0.11 0.07
CA LEU A 268 -0.68 -1.03 0.67
C LEU A 268 -0.84 -2.30 -0.15
N ALA A 269 -1.09 -2.19 -1.45
CA ALA A 269 -1.30 -3.34 -2.33
C ALA A 269 -0.06 -4.25 -2.38
N TYR A 270 1.13 -3.65 -2.40
CA TYR A 270 2.39 -4.39 -2.32
C TYR A 270 2.49 -5.18 -1.02
N TYR A 271 2.25 -4.53 0.13
CA TYR A 271 2.32 -5.15 1.44
C TYR A 271 1.27 -6.25 1.64
N MET A 272 0.08 -6.07 1.06
CA MET A 272 -1.00 -7.06 1.08
C MET A 272 -0.75 -8.25 0.16
N GLY A 273 0.33 -8.26 -0.62
CA GLY A 273 0.76 -9.41 -1.41
C GLY A 273 0.13 -9.49 -2.81
N PHE A 274 -0.53 -8.42 -3.29
CA PHE A 274 -1.10 -8.42 -4.64
C PHE A 274 -0.01 -8.58 -5.70
N GLN A 275 -0.31 -9.40 -6.70
CA GLN A 275 0.58 -9.72 -7.83
C GLN A 275 0.37 -8.75 -9.00
N ARG A 276 -0.88 -8.32 -9.20
CA ARG A 276 -1.28 -7.40 -10.28
C ARG A 276 -2.17 -6.30 -9.75
N VAL A 277 -1.86 -5.06 -10.09
CA VAL A 277 -2.64 -3.88 -9.71
C VAL A 277 -3.14 -3.19 -10.97
N TYR A 278 -4.43 -2.91 -11.04
CA TYR A 278 -5.06 -2.23 -12.17
C TYR A 278 -5.56 -0.85 -11.73
N LEU A 279 -5.18 0.19 -12.46
CA LEU A 279 -5.69 1.54 -12.24
C LEU A 279 -6.93 1.79 -13.11
N ILE A 280 -7.96 2.38 -12.51
CA ILE A 280 -9.10 2.95 -13.24
C ILE A 280 -9.41 4.35 -12.68
N GLY A 281 -10.01 5.23 -13.49
CA GLY A 281 -10.33 6.59 -13.06
C GLY A 281 -9.09 7.47 -12.80
N VAL A 282 -7.96 7.18 -13.44
CA VAL A 282 -6.71 7.96 -13.31
C VAL A 282 -6.41 8.68 -14.62
N ASP A 283 -7.17 9.73 -14.92
CA ASP A 283 -7.12 10.45 -16.19
C ASP A 283 -5.80 11.18 -16.42
N PHE A 284 -5.12 11.64 -15.36
CA PHE A 284 -3.81 12.29 -15.45
C PHE A 284 -3.78 13.56 -16.32
N SER A 285 -4.91 14.25 -16.37
CA SER A 285 -5.10 15.51 -17.09
C SER A 285 -5.99 16.41 -16.24
N TYR A 286 -5.60 17.68 -16.08
CA TYR A 286 -6.33 18.63 -15.25
C TYR A 286 -6.46 19.98 -15.98
N ALA A 287 -7.64 20.58 -15.87
CA ALA A 287 -7.92 21.93 -16.30
C ALA A 287 -8.06 22.83 -15.07
N ILE A 288 -7.47 24.02 -15.13
CA ILE A 288 -7.74 25.09 -14.15
C ILE A 288 -8.75 26.03 -14.82
N PRO A 289 -10.03 26.06 -14.38
CA PRO A 289 -11.00 26.99 -14.90
C PRO A 289 -10.51 28.44 -14.76
N THR A 290 -10.78 29.29 -15.74
CA THR A 290 -10.38 30.71 -15.70
C THR A 290 -11.04 31.48 -14.55
N SER A 291 -12.16 30.98 -14.05
CA SER A 291 -12.90 31.51 -12.91
C SER A 291 -12.33 31.08 -11.55
N ALA A 292 -11.43 30.09 -11.51
CA ALA A 292 -10.87 29.58 -10.27
C ALA A 292 -9.92 30.60 -9.61
N ILE A 293 -9.91 30.63 -8.28
CA ILE A 293 -9.01 31.50 -7.52
C ILE A 293 -7.74 30.69 -7.18
N VAL A 294 -6.60 31.12 -7.71
CA VAL A 294 -5.32 30.39 -7.60
C VAL A 294 -4.36 31.10 -6.64
N GLU A 295 -3.94 30.41 -5.58
CA GLU A 295 -3.02 30.88 -4.55
C GLU A 295 -1.84 29.89 -4.38
N GLY A 296 -0.80 30.07 -5.19
CA GLY A 296 0.32 29.12 -5.25
C GLY A 296 -0.16 27.77 -5.76
N THR A 297 -0.04 26.72 -4.94
CA THR A 297 -0.53 25.38 -5.26
C THR A 297 -1.92 25.08 -4.71
N ASN A 298 -2.59 26.06 -4.08
CA ASN A 298 -3.99 25.92 -3.64
C ASN A 298 -4.91 26.59 -4.65
N ILE A 299 -5.97 25.90 -5.03
CA ILE A 299 -6.96 26.38 -6.01
C ILE A 299 -8.33 26.29 -5.35
N THR A 300 -9.08 27.39 -5.37
CA THR A 300 -10.48 27.42 -4.91
C THR A 300 -11.39 27.45 -6.13
N SER A 301 -12.29 26.47 -6.20
CA SER A 301 -13.27 26.38 -7.30
C SER A 301 -14.42 27.36 -7.10
N THR A 302 -14.83 28.01 -8.18
CA THR A 302 -15.99 28.93 -8.21
C THR A 302 -17.17 28.36 -9.00
N ASP A 303 -16.93 27.27 -9.73
CA ASP A 303 -17.88 26.51 -10.56
C ASP A 303 -17.78 25.00 -10.25
N ASP A 304 -18.51 24.18 -11.00
CA ASP A 304 -18.43 22.72 -10.94
C ASP A 304 -17.03 22.19 -11.26
N ASP A 305 -16.66 21.08 -10.65
CA ASP A 305 -15.37 20.41 -10.84
C ASP A 305 -15.32 19.66 -12.18
N PRO A 306 -14.45 20.07 -13.13
CA PRO A 306 -14.29 19.35 -14.40
C PRO A 306 -13.26 18.21 -14.31
N ASN A 307 -12.50 18.12 -13.22
CA ASN A 307 -11.32 17.26 -13.09
C ASN A 307 -11.62 15.96 -12.36
N HIS A 308 -12.82 15.81 -11.81
CA HIS A 308 -13.26 14.61 -11.12
C HIS A 308 -14.59 14.10 -11.68
N PHE A 309 -14.94 12.87 -11.36
CA PHE A 309 -16.15 12.23 -11.88
C PHE A 309 -17.46 12.87 -11.40
N HIS A 310 -17.41 13.67 -10.33
CA HIS A 310 -18.58 14.32 -9.73
C HIS A 310 -18.39 15.84 -9.70
N PRO A 311 -19.36 16.65 -10.17
CA PRO A 311 -19.22 18.11 -10.26
C PRO A 311 -19.02 18.77 -8.88
N GLU A 312 -19.56 18.18 -7.81
CA GLU A 312 -19.37 18.71 -6.45
C GLU A 312 -18.07 18.25 -5.78
N TYR A 313 -17.23 17.42 -6.41
CA TYR A 313 -16.06 16.82 -5.75
C TYR A 313 -15.14 17.89 -5.17
N PHE A 314 -14.57 18.74 -6.04
CA PHE A 314 -14.03 20.06 -5.72
C PHE A 314 -14.82 21.15 -6.44
N GLY A 315 -16.15 21.06 -6.36
CA GLY A 315 -17.04 22.07 -6.92
C GLY A 315 -16.98 23.40 -6.15
N LYS A 316 -17.91 24.29 -6.47
CA LYS A 316 -17.95 25.66 -5.95
C LYS A 316 -17.70 25.77 -4.43
N GLY A 317 -16.75 26.60 -4.06
CA GLY A 317 -16.37 26.90 -2.67
C GLY A 317 -15.34 25.94 -2.05
N LYS A 318 -15.08 24.79 -2.69
CA LYS A 318 -14.09 23.82 -2.21
C LYS A 318 -12.69 24.14 -2.71
N LYS A 319 -11.69 23.63 -1.98
CA LYS A 319 -10.27 23.80 -2.29
C LYS A 319 -9.65 22.50 -2.75
N TRP A 320 -8.71 22.60 -3.68
CA TRP A 320 -7.90 21.49 -4.14
C TRP A 320 -6.46 21.93 -4.38
N HIS A 321 -5.57 20.95 -4.45
CA HIS A 321 -4.15 21.19 -4.72
C HIS A 321 -3.85 21.07 -6.21
N ASP A 322 -2.96 21.92 -6.74
CA ASP A 322 -2.33 21.64 -8.03
C ASP A 322 -1.69 20.23 -7.96
N PRO A 323 -2.13 19.30 -8.82
CA PRO A 323 -1.70 17.92 -8.77
C PRO A 323 -0.21 17.75 -9.06
N GLN A 324 0.46 18.72 -9.69
CA GLN A 324 1.89 18.65 -10.03
C GLN A 324 2.24 17.31 -10.70
N LEU A 325 1.66 17.06 -11.88
CA LEU A 325 1.71 15.75 -12.54
C LEU A 325 3.14 15.23 -12.79
N ASP A 326 4.13 16.10 -12.95
CA ASP A 326 5.54 15.71 -13.04
C ASP A 326 6.04 15.02 -11.76
N GLN A 327 5.55 15.46 -10.60
CA GLN A 327 5.84 14.88 -9.31
C GLN A 327 5.10 13.56 -9.10
N VAL A 328 3.84 13.46 -9.51
CA VAL A 328 3.09 12.19 -9.51
C VAL A 328 3.79 11.16 -10.39
N LYS A 329 4.23 11.57 -11.59
CA LYS A 329 4.93 10.70 -12.56
C LYS A 329 6.19 10.08 -11.96
N LYS A 330 7.01 10.85 -11.23
CA LYS A 330 8.20 10.33 -10.53
C LYS A 330 7.85 9.24 -9.53
N GLY A 331 6.78 9.44 -8.76
CA GLY A 331 6.27 8.43 -7.83
C GLY A 331 5.85 7.17 -8.55
N TYR A 332 5.02 7.30 -9.58
CA TYR A 332 4.54 6.16 -10.36
C TYR A 332 5.66 5.36 -11.04
N GLU A 333 6.65 6.04 -11.62
CA GLU A 333 7.83 5.38 -12.21
C GLU A 333 8.63 4.60 -11.15
N PHE A 334 8.73 5.14 -9.93
CA PHE A 334 9.40 4.45 -8.84
C PHE A 334 8.60 3.23 -8.33
N ALA A 335 7.27 3.35 -8.19
CA ALA A 335 6.41 2.23 -7.85
C ALA A 335 6.49 1.11 -8.91
N ASP A 336 6.42 1.47 -10.19
CA ASP A 336 6.56 0.51 -11.31
C ASP A 336 7.89 -0.26 -11.23
N LEU A 337 8.99 0.45 -10.96
CA LEU A 337 10.30 -0.17 -10.77
C LEU A 337 10.32 -1.17 -9.61
N VAL A 338 9.74 -0.79 -8.45
CA VAL A 338 9.68 -1.66 -7.27
C VAL A 338 8.84 -2.91 -7.55
N PHE A 339 7.65 -2.74 -8.13
CA PHE A 339 6.78 -3.87 -8.47
C PHE A 339 7.46 -4.82 -9.45
N LYS A 340 8.03 -4.30 -10.54
CA LYS A 340 8.73 -5.12 -11.54
C LYS A 340 9.95 -5.84 -10.97
N TRP A 341 10.66 -5.22 -10.04
CA TRP A 341 11.81 -5.86 -9.37
C TRP A 341 11.39 -7.10 -8.57
N ASP A 342 10.22 -7.06 -7.94
CA ASP A 342 9.63 -8.19 -7.20
C ASP A 342 8.75 -9.10 -8.08
N GLY A 343 8.83 -8.96 -9.41
CA GLY A 343 8.05 -9.76 -10.36
C GLY A 343 6.55 -9.46 -10.38
N ARG A 344 6.10 -8.34 -9.82
CA ARG A 344 4.72 -7.85 -9.80
C ARG A 344 4.48 -6.81 -10.89
N GLN A 345 3.21 -6.49 -11.15
CA GLN A 345 2.83 -5.61 -12.25
C GLN A 345 1.78 -4.58 -11.84
N ILE A 346 1.91 -3.36 -12.38
CA ILE A 346 0.90 -2.31 -12.34
C ILE A 346 0.46 -2.03 -13.78
N PHE A 347 -0.83 -1.98 -14.01
CA PHE A 347 -1.46 -1.72 -15.31
C PHE A 347 -2.35 -0.49 -15.25
N ASN A 348 -2.44 0.22 -16.37
CA ASN A 348 -3.43 1.28 -16.56
C ASN A 348 -4.64 0.72 -17.32
N ALA A 349 -5.75 0.51 -16.62
CA ALA A 349 -7.04 0.13 -17.20
C ALA A 349 -8.01 1.33 -17.30
N THR A 350 -7.51 2.56 -17.14
CA THR A 350 -8.34 3.77 -17.25
C THR A 350 -8.85 3.93 -18.68
N LYS A 351 -10.17 4.15 -18.84
CA LYS A 351 -10.79 4.40 -20.15
C LYS A 351 -10.46 5.81 -20.66
N GLY A 352 -9.34 5.91 -21.38
CA GLY A 352 -8.76 7.16 -21.88
C GLY A 352 -7.68 7.73 -20.94
N GLY A 353 -7.62 9.05 -20.82
CA GLY A 353 -6.63 9.75 -20.01
C GLY A 353 -5.22 9.76 -20.61
N GLU A 354 -4.32 10.53 -19.99
CA GLU A 354 -2.96 10.81 -20.43
C GLU A 354 -1.88 10.04 -19.63
N LEU A 355 -2.29 9.10 -18.76
CA LEU A 355 -1.36 8.30 -17.98
C LEU A 355 -0.68 7.21 -18.82
N GLU A 356 0.61 7.41 -19.12
CA GLU A 356 1.41 6.48 -19.94
C GLU A 356 2.60 5.84 -19.19
N VAL A 357 2.61 5.90 -17.86
CA VAL A 357 3.70 5.28 -17.05
C VAL A 357 3.59 3.75 -17.03
N PHE A 358 2.37 3.23 -16.93
CA PHE A 358 2.09 1.80 -16.81
C PHE A 358 1.60 1.22 -18.13
N GLU A 359 1.78 -0.08 -18.32
CA GLU A 359 1.23 -0.79 -19.47
C GLU A 359 -0.30 -0.63 -19.50
N ARG A 360 -0.82 -0.16 -20.63
CA ARG A 360 -2.26 0.07 -20.80
C ARG A 360 -2.96 -1.21 -21.25
N VAL A 361 -4.08 -1.51 -20.61
CA VAL A 361 -4.95 -2.65 -20.92
C VAL A 361 -6.39 -2.18 -21.06
N ASP A 362 -7.19 -2.86 -21.87
CA ASP A 362 -8.62 -2.57 -21.93
C ASP A 362 -9.33 -3.14 -20.69
N PHE A 363 -10.11 -2.30 -20.01
CA PHE A 363 -10.80 -2.69 -18.77
C PHE A 363 -11.81 -3.81 -19.01
N ASP A 364 -12.61 -3.73 -20.08
CA ASP A 364 -13.69 -4.67 -20.33
C ASP A 364 -13.10 -6.07 -20.63
N SER A 365 -11.97 -6.13 -21.35
CA SER A 365 -11.21 -7.37 -21.61
C SER A 365 -10.77 -8.15 -20.35
N LEU A 366 -10.71 -7.52 -19.17
CA LEU A 366 -10.27 -8.16 -17.92
C LEU A 366 -11.32 -9.08 -17.28
N PHE A 367 -12.56 -9.05 -17.78
CA PHE A 367 -13.71 -9.78 -17.24
C PHE A 367 -14.36 -10.74 -18.24
N HIS A 368 -13.87 -10.74 -19.47
CA HIS A 368 -14.24 -11.75 -20.46
C HIS A 368 -13.36 -12.99 -20.23
N ALA A 369 -13.99 -14.13 -19.97
CA ALA A 369 -13.30 -15.41 -20.05
C ALA A 369 -12.89 -15.65 -21.51
N ASN A 370 -11.64 -16.04 -21.74
CA ASN A 370 -11.29 -16.80 -22.93
C ASN A 370 -11.88 -18.21 -22.84
#